data_AF-A0A453EBC0-F1
#
_entry.id   AF-A0A453EBC0-F1
#
_cell.length_a   1.000
_cell.length_b   1.000
_cell.length_c   1.000
_cell.angle_alpha   90.00
_cell.angle_beta   90.00
_cell.angle_gamma   90.00
#
_symmetry.space_group_name_H-M   'P 1'
#
loop_
_entity.id
_entity.type
_entity.pdbx_description
1 polymer ?
#
loop_
_entity_poly.entity_id
_entity_poly.type
_entity_poly.pdbx_seq_one_letter_code
_entity_poly.pdbx_strand_id
1 'polypeptide(L)'
;MVNTASAGVNKAAVAAAQGGHRALPLASLNHISVVCRSLESSLSFYRDVLGFIQIRRPGSFDFDGAWLFNFGIGVHLLQAEDPESLPPKKAEINPKDNHISFTTVPTQPPPPLPHFCPLLFKALAPVCSKCREN
;
A
#
# COMPACT_ATOMS: atom_id res chain seq x y z
N MET A 1 -11.25 -10.43 26.62
CA MET A 1 -9.81 -10.42 26.96
C MET A 1 -9.08 -11.10 25.81
N VAL A 2 -8.66 -10.33 24.81
CA VAL A 2 -7.86 -10.85 23.69
C VAL A 2 -6.41 -10.46 23.92
N ASN A 3 -5.58 -11.48 24.08
CA ASN A 3 -4.15 -11.35 24.32
C ASN A 3 -3.46 -11.27 22.95
N THR A 4 -3.14 -10.06 22.48
CA THR A 4 -2.23 -9.87 21.35
C THR A 4 -0.80 -9.85 21.89
N ALA A 5 -0.15 -11.00 21.84
CA ALA A 5 1.28 -11.10 22.06
C ALA A 5 1.98 -10.26 20.98
N SER A 6 2.42 -9.06 21.35
CA SER A 6 3.40 -8.29 20.58
C SER A 6 4.66 -9.14 20.51
N ALA A 7 4.97 -9.68 19.32
CA ALA A 7 6.26 -10.29 19.06
C ALA A 7 7.32 -9.20 19.27
N GLY A 8 8.00 -9.28 20.41
CA GLY A 8 9.04 -8.34 20.79
C GLY A 8 10.11 -8.31 19.71
N VAL A 9 10.34 -7.11 19.16
CA VAL A 9 11.51 -6.86 18.33
C VAL A 9 12.74 -7.13 19.20
N ASN A 10 13.49 -8.18 18.87
CA ASN A 10 14.69 -8.56 19.60
C ASN A 10 15.71 -7.42 19.57
N LYS A 11 15.90 -6.72 20.70
CA LYS A 11 16.87 -5.62 20.87
C LYS A 11 18.29 -5.97 20.40
N ALA A 12 18.64 -7.26 20.37
CA ALA A 12 19.95 -7.75 19.96
C ALA A 12 20.23 -7.65 18.45
N ALA A 13 19.20 -7.70 17.59
CA ALA A 13 19.39 -7.68 16.13
C ALA A 13 19.82 -6.30 15.58
N VAL A 14 19.57 -5.22 16.34
CA VAL A 14 19.93 -3.85 15.95
C VAL A 14 21.44 -3.58 16.14
N ALA A 15 22.16 -4.41 16.89
CA ALA A 15 23.54 -4.12 17.30
C ALA A 15 24.63 -4.62 16.34
N ALA A 16 24.33 -5.51 15.38
CA ALA A 16 25.35 -6.24 14.62
C ALA A 16 25.82 -5.57 13.31
N ALA A 17 25.28 -4.41 12.93
CA ALA A 17 25.73 -3.67 11.76
C ALA A 17 26.75 -2.60 12.15
N GLN A 18 27.98 -3.01 12.49
CA GLN A 18 29.10 -2.10 12.72
C GLN A 18 30.22 -2.38 11.72
N GLY A 19 30.17 -1.62 10.62
CA GLY A 19 31.26 -1.37 9.68
C GLY A 19 30.93 -0.09 8.90
N GLY A 20 31.55 1.03 9.25
CA GLY A 20 31.55 2.27 8.45
C GLY A 20 30.57 3.37 8.86
N HIS A 21 29.28 3.09 9.06
CA HIS A 21 28.32 4.10 9.54
C HIS A 21 27.26 3.43 10.42
N ARG A 22 27.04 3.95 11.63
CA ARG A 22 26.03 3.44 12.56
C ARG A 22 24.65 3.74 11.95
N ALA A 23 23.98 2.70 11.45
CA ALA A 23 22.66 2.83 10.85
C ALA A 23 21.69 3.57 11.79
N LEU A 24 20.84 4.41 11.24
CA LEU A 24 19.82 5.13 12.02
C LEU A 24 18.84 4.12 12.65
N PRO A 25 18.45 4.31 13.92
CA PRO A 25 17.50 3.42 14.60
C PRO A 25 16.07 3.70 14.12
N LEU A 26 15.74 3.29 12.90
CA LEU A 26 14.39 3.42 12.34
C LEU A 26 13.43 2.43 13.04
N ALA A 27 12.23 2.90 13.41
CA ALA A 27 11.21 2.08 14.06
C ALA A 27 10.30 1.38 13.04
N SER A 28 9.71 2.15 12.12
CA SER A 28 8.82 1.65 11.08
C SER A 28 8.64 2.70 9.97
N LEU A 29 8.07 2.29 8.84
CA LEU A 29 7.54 3.22 7.84
C LEU A 29 6.32 3.93 8.41
N ASN A 30 6.37 5.26 8.52
CA ASN A 30 5.28 6.05 9.08
C ASN A 30 4.16 6.27 8.04
N HIS A 31 4.52 6.80 6.87
CA HIS A 31 3.61 7.01 5.76
C HIS A 31 4.34 7.05 4.43
N ILE A 32 3.58 6.91 3.35
CA ILE A 32 4.00 7.17 1.97
C ILE A 32 3.21 8.35 1.41
N SER A 33 3.82 9.13 0.53
CA SER A 33 3.16 10.20 -0.22
C SER A 33 3.06 9.81 -1.68
N VAL A 34 1.86 9.91 -2.25
CA VAL A 34 1.55 9.56 -3.64
C VAL A 34 0.87 10.75 -4.29
N VAL A 35 1.52 11.32 -5.30
CA VAL A 35 0.89 12.30 -6.18
C VAL A 35 0.01 11.55 -7.17
N CYS A 36 -1.23 11.99 -7.32
CA CYS A 36 -2.24 11.32 -8.11
C CYS A 36 -2.93 12.31 -9.06
N ARG A 37 -3.42 11.76 -10.18
CA ARG A 37 -4.13 12.54 -11.20
C ARG A 37 -5.54 12.93 -10.77
N SER A 38 -6.18 12.09 -9.96
CA SER A 38 -7.53 12.30 -9.43
C SER A 38 -7.58 11.76 -8.00
N LEU A 39 -7.86 12.65 -7.06
CA LEU A 39 -7.97 12.35 -5.64
C LEU A 39 -9.15 11.42 -5.37
N GLU A 40 -10.29 11.67 -6.01
CA GLU A 40 -11.51 10.86 -5.86
C GLU A 40 -11.29 9.39 -6.25
N SER A 41 -10.74 9.16 -7.45
CA SER A 41 -10.49 7.79 -7.94
C SER A 41 -9.44 7.06 -7.10
N SER A 42 -8.41 7.80 -6.65
CA SER A 42 -7.38 7.25 -5.77
C SER A 42 -7.94 6.93 -4.38
N LEU A 43 -8.77 7.82 -3.82
CA LEU A 43 -9.46 7.59 -2.55
C LEU A 43 -10.32 6.33 -2.60
N SER A 44 -11.15 6.18 -3.63
CA SER A 44 -11.98 4.99 -3.78
C SER A 44 -11.14 3.73 -3.89
N PHE A 45 -10.03 3.73 -4.65
CA PHE A 45 -9.15 2.58 -4.71
C PHE A 45 -8.53 2.22 -3.35
N TYR A 46 -7.89 3.16 -2.68
CA TYR A 46 -7.24 2.88 -1.39
C TYR A 46 -8.26 2.49 -0.30
N ARG A 47 -9.44 3.11 -0.29
CA ARG A 47 -10.49 2.84 0.69
C ARG A 47 -11.24 1.54 0.39
N ASP A 48 -11.80 1.42 -0.80
CA ASP A 48 -12.80 0.38 -1.12
C ASP A 48 -12.14 -0.92 -1.58
N VAL A 49 -10.95 -0.85 -2.20
CA VAL A 49 -10.24 -2.03 -2.69
C VAL A 49 -9.19 -2.49 -1.69
N LEU A 50 -8.37 -1.57 -1.16
CA LEU A 50 -7.30 -1.93 -0.23
C LEU A 50 -7.72 -1.88 1.24
N GLY A 51 -8.87 -1.29 1.57
CA GLY A 51 -9.40 -1.25 2.93
C GLY A 51 -8.76 -0.18 3.83
N PHE A 52 -8.14 0.86 3.27
CA PHE A 52 -7.65 1.99 4.06
C PHE A 52 -8.79 2.87 4.58
N ILE A 53 -8.59 3.53 5.72
CA ILE A 53 -9.59 4.43 6.30
C ILE A 53 -9.11 5.87 6.14
N GLN A 54 -9.94 6.73 5.56
CA GLN A 54 -9.63 8.17 5.49
C GLN A 54 -9.69 8.77 6.91
N ILE A 55 -8.62 9.47 7.30
CA ILE A 55 -8.50 10.17 8.58
C ILE A 55 -8.55 11.68 8.37
N ARG A 56 -8.75 12.42 9.48
CA ARG A 56 -8.79 13.89 9.44
C ARG A 56 -7.44 14.44 8.97
N ARG A 57 -7.48 15.22 7.88
CA ARG A 57 -6.33 15.99 7.40
C ARG A 57 -6.08 17.21 8.30
N PRO A 58 -4.84 17.51 8.70
CA PRO A 58 -4.50 18.79 9.33
C PRO A 58 -4.90 19.94 8.40
N GLY A 59 -5.60 20.95 8.92
CA GLY A 59 -6.20 22.02 8.12
C GLY A 59 -5.22 23.05 7.53
N SER A 60 -3.91 22.84 7.67
CA SER A 60 -2.86 23.82 7.34
C SER A 60 -2.36 23.76 5.90
N PHE A 61 -3.00 22.99 5.04
CA PHE A 61 -2.54 22.73 3.68
C PHE A 61 -3.57 23.20 2.65
N ASP A 62 -3.11 23.93 1.65
CA ASP A 62 -3.88 24.65 0.62
C ASP A 62 -4.08 23.89 -0.70
N PHE A 63 -3.52 22.68 -0.82
CA PHE A 63 -3.71 21.80 -1.97
C PHE A 63 -4.79 20.73 -1.73
N ASP A 64 -5.35 20.17 -2.81
CA ASP A 64 -6.26 19.04 -2.73
C ASP A 64 -5.51 17.76 -2.33
N GLY A 65 -5.93 17.16 -1.22
CA GLY A 65 -5.30 15.94 -0.73
C GLY A 65 -6.10 15.24 0.35
N ALA A 66 -5.73 14.00 0.62
CA ALA A 66 -6.35 13.18 1.64
C ALA A 66 -5.31 12.35 2.39
N TRP A 67 -5.59 12.10 3.67
CA TRP A 67 -4.82 11.19 4.48
C TRP A 67 -5.64 9.94 4.76
N LEU A 68 -5.03 8.78 4.52
CA LEU A 68 -5.59 7.50 4.89
C LEU A 68 -4.63 6.76 5.82
N PHE A 69 -5.18 5.89 6.67
CA PHE A 69 -4.40 5.08 7.58
C PHE A 69 -5.04 3.71 7.73
N ASN A 70 -4.23 2.66 7.59
CA ASN A 70 -4.53 1.29 8.01
C ASN A 70 -3.24 0.45 7.96
N PHE A 71 -3.25 -0.77 8.51
CA PHE A 71 -2.13 -1.72 8.44
C PHE A 71 -0.80 -1.18 9.02
N GLY A 72 -0.88 -0.20 9.93
CA GLY A 72 0.29 0.42 10.56
C GLY A 72 1.02 1.45 9.69
N ILE A 73 0.48 1.82 8.51
CA ILE A 73 1.06 2.84 7.64
C ILE A 73 0.03 3.90 7.22
N GLY A 74 0.49 5.14 7.06
CA GLY A 74 -0.28 6.22 6.43
C GLY A 74 -0.09 6.27 4.91
N VAL A 75 -1.13 6.68 4.19
CA VAL A 75 -1.06 7.05 2.77
C VAL A 75 -1.52 8.49 2.63
N HIS A 76 -0.63 9.35 2.13
CA HIS A 76 -0.91 10.73 1.80
C HIS A 76 -1.11 10.86 0.30
N LEU A 77 -2.37 11.06 -0.10
CA LEU A 77 -2.72 11.34 -1.48
C LEU A 77 -2.66 12.85 -1.71
N LEU A 78 -1.90 13.28 -2.70
CA LEU A 78 -1.85 14.66 -3.17
C LEU A 78 -2.36 14.70 -4.61
N GLN A 79 -3.33 15.55 -4.91
CA GLN A 79 -3.72 15.76 -6.30
C GLN A 79 -2.68 16.65 -6.99
N ALA A 80 -2.26 16.27 -8.19
CA ALA A 80 -1.44 17.14 -9.02
C ALA A 80 -2.24 18.39 -9.42
N GLU A 81 -1.61 19.57 -9.32
CA GLU A 81 -2.19 20.83 -9.79
C GLU A 81 -2.47 20.78 -11.30
N ASP A 82 -1.51 20.24 -12.06
CA ASP A 82 -1.66 19.91 -13.47
C ASP A 82 -1.59 18.38 -13.66
N PRO A 83 -2.71 17.70 -13.92
CA PRO A 83 -2.75 16.30 -14.30
C PRO A 83 -1.77 15.92 -15.41
N GLU A 84 -1.58 16.78 -16.41
CA GLU A 84 -0.77 16.49 -17.60
C GLU A 84 0.75 16.56 -17.32
N SER A 85 1.14 17.18 -16.19
CA SER A 85 2.51 17.13 -15.70
C SER A 85 2.95 15.74 -15.23
N LEU A 86 1.99 14.87 -14.88
CA LEU A 86 2.28 13.50 -14.47
C LEU A 86 2.55 12.62 -15.69
N PRO A 87 3.43 11.60 -15.55
CA PRO A 87 3.66 10.62 -16.61
C PRO A 87 2.35 10.07 -17.18
N PRO A 88 2.30 9.79 -18.48
CA PRO A 88 1.10 9.27 -19.12
C PRO A 88 0.68 7.98 -18.43
N LYS A 89 -0.64 7.77 -18.34
CA LYS A 89 -1.19 6.54 -17.78
C LYS A 89 -0.65 5.35 -18.56
N LYS A 90 0.08 4.47 -17.87
CA LYS A 90 0.63 3.26 -18.48
C LYS A 90 -0.50 2.27 -18.75
N ALA A 91 -0.50 1.67 -19.93
CA ALA A 91 -1.45 0.62 -20.30
C ALA A 91 -1.08 -0.74 -19.67
N GLU A 92 0.22 -0.95 -19.45
CA GLU A 92 0.76 -2.18 -18.89
C GLU A 92 1.54 -1.88 -17.60
N ILE A 93 1.50 -2.84 -16.66
CA ILE A 93 2.27 -2.76 -15.42
C ILE A 93 3.67 -3.31 -15.67
N ASN A 94 4.68 -2.53 -15.29
CA ASN A 94 6.07 -2.96 -15.32
C ASN A 94 6.55 -3.24 -13.89
N PRO A 95 6.94 -4.49 -13.56
CA PRO A 95 7.45 -4.85 -12.23
C PRO A 95 8.72 -4.08 -11.81
N LYS A 96 9.45 -3.48 -12.76
CA LYS A 96 10.63 -2.65 -12.49
C LYS A 96 10.28 -1.23 -12.06
N ASP A 97 9.02 -0.81 -12.20
CA ASP A 97 8.57 0.49 -11.70
C ASP A 97 8.54 0.49 -10.16
N ASN A 98 8.68 1.67 -9.58
CA ASN A 98 8.50 1.86 -8.14
C ASN A 98 7.09 1.39 -7.74
N HIS A 99 7.03 0.52 -6.73
CA HIS A 99 5.78 -0.03 -6.22
C HIS A 99 5.86 -0.25 -4.71
N ILE A 100 4.69 -0.32 -4.08
CA ILE A 100 4.53 -0.72 -2.68
C ILE A 100 3.78 -2.05 -2.70
N SER A 101 4.27 -3.03 -1.95
CA SER A 101 3.67 -4.36 -1.86
C SER A 101 3.04 -4.58 -0.50
N PHE A 102 1.88 -5.24 -0.52
CA PHE A 102 1.15 -5.62 0.68
C PHE A 102 1.09 -7.15 0.76
N THR A 103 1.35 -7.69 1.94
CA THR A 103 1.14 -9.12 2.20
C THR A 103 -0.30 -9.32 2.67
N THR A 104 -1.03 -10.24 2.05
CA THR A 104 -2.38 -10.61 2.45
C THR A 104 -2.37 -11.92 3.23
N VAL A 105 -3.27 -12.05 4.19
CA VAL A 105 -3.60 -13.35 4.78
C VAL A 105 -4.64 -14.05 3.91
N PRO A 106 -4.70 -15.39 3.88
CA PRO A 106 -5.78 -16.09 3.19
C PRO A 106 -7.12 -15.62 3.74
N THR A 107 -7.94 -15.01 2.89
CA THR A 107 -9.34 -14.75 3.23
C THR A 107 -10.03 -16.10 3.37
N GLN A 108 -10.78 -16.31 4.45
CA GLN A 108 -11.75 -17.41 4.45
C GLN A 108 -12.63 -17.23 3.19
N PRO A 109 -12.96 -18.30 2.46
CA PRO A 109 -13.74 -18.17 1.24
C PRO A 109 -15.03 -17.43 1.56
N PRO A 110 -15.46 -16.45 0.73
CA PRO A 110 -16.75 -15.80 0.92
C PRO A 110 -17.85 -16.87 0.96
N PRO A 111 -18.96 -16.64 1.71
CA PRO A 111 -20.11 -17.53 1.67
C PRO A 111 -20.55 -17.69 0.20
N PRO A 112 -20.90 -18.91 -0.25
CA PRO A 112 -21.21 -19.17 -1.65
C PRO A 112 -22.45 -18.36 -2.05
N LEU A 113 -22.25 -17.35 -2.90
CA LEU A 113 -23.35 -16.75 -3.66
C LEU A 113 -23.62 -17.66 -4.88
N PRO A 114 -24.89 -17.84 -5.29
CA PRO A 114 -25.19 -18.58 -6.50
C PRO A 114 -24.60 -17.81 -7.69
N HIS A 115 -23.76 -18.51 -8.48
CA HIS A 115 -23.12 -18.06 -9.73
C HIS A 115 -21.81 -17.25 -9.63
N PHE A 116 -20.82 -17.74 -8.88
CA PHE A 116 -19.44 -17.25 -9.08
C PHE A 116 -18.44 -18.41 -9.25
N CYS A 117 -17.82 -18.46 -10.43
CA CYS A 117 -16.79 -19.43 -10.82
C CYS A 117 -15.47 -19.12 -10.10
N PRO A 118 -14.83 -20.08 -9.41
CA PRO A 118 -13.71 -19.79 -8.50
C PRO A 118 -12.36 -19.99 -9.21
N LEU A 119 -11.97 -19.10 -10.12
CA LEU A 119 -10.57 -18.99 -10.53
C LEU A 119 -10.21 -17.54 -10.87
N LEU A 120 -9.19 -17.04 -10.15
CA LEU A 120 -8.35 -15.87 -10.43
C LEU A 120 -8.83 -14.49 -9.91
N PHE A 121 -8.25 -14.04 -8.79
CA PHE A 121 -8.08 -12.61 -8.48
C PHE A 121 -6.61 -12.31 -8.16
N LYS A 122 -5.90 -11.79 -9.16
CA LYS A 122 -4.61 -11.11 -9.06
C LYS A 122 -4.91 -9.62 -9.28
N ALA A 123 -4.89 -8.79 -8.24
CA ALA A 123 -5.14 -7.36 -8.36
C ALA A 123 -3.81 -6.60 -8.47
N LEU A 124 -3.28 -6.54 -9.70
CA LEU A 124 -2.67 -5.40 -10.40
C LEU A 124 -2.04 -5.93 -11.73
N ALA A 125 -2.86 -5.84 -12.79
CA ALA A 125 -2.69 -6.00 -14.26
C ALA A 125 -2.07 -7.29 -14.89
N PRO A 126 -2.21 -7.46 -16.23
CA PRO A 126 -2.71 -8.67 -16.87
C PRO A 126 -1.77 -9.87 -16.72
N VAL A 127 -2.37 -11.06 -16.70
CA VAL A 127 -1.72 -12.36 -16.53
C VAL A 127 -0.59 -12.55 -17.54
N CYS A 128 0.65 -12.38 -17.10
CA CYS A 128 1.82 -12.92 -17.79
C CYS A 128 1.83 -14.44 -17.63
N SER A 129 1.79 -15.17 -18.75
CA SER A 129 1.66 -16.64 -18.83
C SER A 129 2.92 -17.42 -18.43
N LYS A 130 3.97 -16.75 -17.91
CA LYS A 130 5.31 -17.36 -17.80
C LYS A 130 5.79 -17.70 -16.38
N CYS A 131 5.00 -17.48 -15.34
CA CYS A 131 5.42 -17.77 -13.95
C CYS A 131 4.74 -19.02 -13.37
N ARG A 132 4.74 -20.15 -14.11
CA ARG A 132 4.24 -21.45 -13.60
C ARG A 132 5.32 -22.51 -13.36
N GLU A 133 6.60 -22.19 -13.48
CA GLU A 133 7.68 -23.18 -13.30
C GLU A 133 8.87 -22.57 -12.54
N ASN A 134 8.83 -22.71 -11.21
CA ASN A 134 9.89 -23.20 -10.30
C ASN A 134 9.55 -22.84 -8.85
#